data_AF-A0A1C3EN69-F1
#
_entry.id   AF-A0A1C3EN69-F1
#
_cell.length_a   1.000
_cell.length_b   1.000
_cell.length_c   1.000
_cell.angle_alpha   90.00
_cell.angle_beta   90.00
_cell.angle_gamma   90.00
#
_symmetry.space_group_name_H-M   'P 1'
#
loop_
_entity.id
_entity.type
_entity.pdbx_description
1 polymer ?
#
loop_
_entity_poly.entity_id
_entity_poly.type
_entity_poly.pdbx_seq_one_letter_code
_entity_poly.pdbx_strand_id
1 'polypeptide(L)'
;MRHMNFSWRTVLTLGLAAGACFFVDATSMAADNPKTAYLDGAAAGPDFAIQGEYAADGWGLQVIADGDSKFRGVLYQGGLPGAGFEGKTDKFKLSGATKDGKTSLAGSDYEVVIEGTKAVVRHSAKSVELNKVQRTSPTLGQKPPAGAVVLFDGTNVDQWDKASMTEDKLLNVGTRTKEKFEDYTLHIEFRSPYMPYARGQARGNSGLYLGDQYETQILDSFGLEGADNECGGIYINSKPRVNMCFPPLSWQTYDVDFTCAKFDEAGNVKSPAKTTVRHNGVVIHENLELKPTPGGGQKDQKPGAIYLQNHGDKVHFQNIWILKK
;
A
#
# COMPACT_ATOMS: atom_id res chain seq x y z
N MET A 1 83.91 -27.42 -18.57
CA MET A 1 84.54 -27.39 -19.91
C MET A 1 83.66 -28.19 -20.86
N ARG A 2 83.48 -27.67 -22.09
CA ARG A 2 82.71 -28.21 -23.25
C ARG A 2 81.22 -27.84 -23.37
N HIS A 3 81.00 -27.16 -24.49
CA HIS A 3 79.76 -26.88 -25.22
C HIS A 3 78.89 -28.12 -25.47
N MET A 4 77.59 -27.88 -25.72
CA MET A 4 76.93 -28.37 -26.93
C MET A 4 75.58 -27.67 -27.20
N ASN A 5 75.45 -27.15 -28.43
CA ASN A 5 74.22 -26.69 -29.08
C ASN A 5 73.34 -27.88 -29.50
N PHE A 6 72.02 -27.68 -29.67
CA PHE A 6 71.11 -28.24 -30.71
C PHE A 6 69.69 -27.69 -30.42
N SER A 7 69.14 -26.71 -31.14
CA SER A 7 68.51 -26.72 -32.47
C SER A 7 67.11 -27.38 -32.56
N TRP A 8 66.13 -26.49 -32.79
CA TRP A 8 64.98 -26.56 -33.71
C TRP A 8 63.64 -27.24 -33.39
N ARG A 9 62.61 -26.43 -33.73
CA ARG A 9 61.31 -26.72 -34.39
C ARG A 9 60.07 -26.86 -33.52
N THR A 10 59.32 -25.76 -33.57
CA THR A 10 57.87 -25.62 -33.53
C THR A 10 57.11 -26.78 -34.19
N VAL A 11 56.15 -27.35 -33.49
CA VAL A 11 54.92 -27.91 -34.07
C VAL A 11 53.74 -27.47 -33.18
N LEU A 12 52.83 -26.72 -33.79
CA LEU A 12 51.50 -26.41 -33.28
C LEU A 12 50.71 -27.72 -33.06
N THR A 13 50.07 -27.86 -31.91
CA THR A 13 48.90 -28.73 -31.79
C THR A 13 47.79 -27.94 -31.09
N LEU A 14 46.69 -27.70 -31.82
CA LEU A 14 45.45 -27.12 -31.29
C LEU A 14 44.88 -28.06 -30.21
N GLY A 15 44.81 -27.59 -28.97
CA GLY A 15 43.95 -28.18 -27.94
C GLY A 15 42.63 -27.43 -27.89
N LEU A 16 41.53 -28.08 -28.32
CA LEU A 16 40.17 -27.65 -28.01
C LEU A 16 39.98 -27.72 -26.49
N ALA A 17 39.97 -26.56 -25.81
CA ALA A 17 39.45 -26.45 -24.46
C ALA A 17 37.94 -26.22 -24.56
N ALA A 18 37.16 -27.24 -24.22
CA ALA A 18 35.72 -27.13 -24.04
C ALA A 18 35.46 -26.18 -22.84
N GLY A 19 35.04 -24.95 -23.14
CA GLY A 19 34.54 -24.02 -22.16
C GLY A 19 33.19 -24.51 -21.63
N ALA A 20 33.19 -25.18 -20.48
CA ALA A 20 31.99 -25.35 -19.68
C ALA A 20 31.64 -24.00 -19.06
N CYS A 21 30.78 -23.23 -19.73
CA CYS A 21 30.07 -22.12 -19.12
C CYS A 21 29.15 -22.69 -18.05
N PHE A 22 29.61 -22.70 -16.80
CA PHE A 22 28.72 -22.82 -15.66
C PHE A 22 27.90 -21.53 -15.60
N PHE A 23 26.67 -21.58 -16.11
CA PHE A 23 25.63 -20.67 -15.67
C PHE A 23 25.43 -20.91 -14.19
N VAL A 24 25.88 -19.97 -13.36
CA VAL A 24 25.43 -19.91 -11.98
C VAL A 24 23.99 -19.40 -12.06
N ASP A 25 23.03 -20.31 -11.97
CA ASP A 25 21.64 -19.95 -11.68
C ASP A 25 21.64 -19.28 -10.31
N ALA A 26 21.67 -17.95 -10.32
CA ALA A 26 21.45 -17.14 -9.14
C ALA A 26 19.94 -17.04 -8.87
N THR A 27 19.26 -18.18 -8.71
CA THR A 27 17.98 -18.20 -7.99
C THR A 27 18.29 -18.32 -6.51
N SER A 28 18.78 -17.24 -5.91
CA SER A 28 18.59 -17.08 -4.47
C SER A 28 17.10 -16.85 -4.25
N MET A 29 16.34 -17.93 -4.11
CA MET A 29 14.99 -17.87 -3.54
C MET A 29 15.17 -17.19 -2.19
N ALA A 30 14.78 -15.92 -2.09
CA ALA A 30 14.65 -15.27 -0.80
C ALA A 30 13.68 -16.15 0.00
N ALA A 31 14.20 -16.86 1.00
CA ALA A 31 13.38 -17.66 1.89
C ALA A 31 12.20 -16.83 2.39
N ASP A 32 11.02 -17.46 2.55
CA ASP A 32 9.74 -16.91 3.00
C ASP A 32 9.87 -16.04 4.26
N ASN A 33 10.43 -14.84 4.10
CA ASN A 33 10.66 -13.90 5.17
C ASN A 33 9.47 -12.95 5.16
N PRO A 34 8.66 -12.91 6.24
CA PRO A 34 7.53 -12.00 6.35
C PRO A 34 7.91 -10.52 6.13
N LYS A 35 9.18 -10.14 6.33
CA LYS A 35 9.68 -8.78 6.09
C LYS A 35 10.17 -8.50 4.66
N THR A 36 10.06 -9.47 3.74
CA THR A 36 10.35 -9.24 2.32
C THR A 36 9.42 -8.16 1.78
N ALA A 37 10.00 -7.07 1.29
CA ALA A 37 9.28 -5.91 0.81
C ALA A 37 9.85 -5.45 -0.54
N TYR A 38 8.99 -5.37 -1.54
CA TYR A 38 9.30 -4.82 -2.85
C TYR A 38 8.75 -3.39 -2.91
N LEU A 39 9.51 -2.49 -3.54
CA LEU A 39 9.15 -1.07 -3.71
C LEU A 39 8.81 -0.72 -5.16
N ASP A 40 9.03 -1.65 -6.07
CA ASP A 40 8.73 -1.55 -7.49
C ASP A 40 8.18 -2.88 -8.00
N GLY A 41 7.28 -2.80 -8.98
CA GLY A 41 6.59 -3.97 -9.51
C GLY A 41 7.48 -4.87 -10.38
N ALA A 42 8.57 -4.34 -10.94
CA ALA A 42 9.48 -5.12 -11.78
C ALA A 42 10.29 -6.13 -10.95
N ALA A 43 10.72 -5.74 -9.75
CA ALA A 43 11.39 -6.60 -8.80
C ALA A 43 10.44 -7.56 -8.07
N ALA A 44 9.13 -7.28 -8.06
CA ALA A 44 8.12 -8.02 -7.31
C ALA A 44 7.72 -9.38 -7.90
N GLY A 45 8.19 -9.72 -9.10
CA GLY A 45 8.01 -11.02 -9.72
C GLY A 45 6.62 -11.29 -10.33
N PRO A 46 6.38 -12.50 -10.84
CA PRO A 46 5.20 -12.84 -11.64
C PRO A 46 3.89 -12.80 -10.84
N ASP A 47 3.93 -13.08 -9.53
CA ASP A 47 2.72 -13.04 -8.70
C ASP A 47 2.15 -11.62 -8.60
N PHE A 48 3.04 -10.61 -8.52
CA PHE A 48 2.62 -9.20 -8.55
C PHE A 48 1.97 -8.82 -9.89
N ALA A 49 2.41 -9.41 -11.00
CA ALA A 49 1.79 -9.18 -12.30
C ALA A 49 0.34 -9.69 -12.37
N ILE A 50 -0.04 -10.68 -11.56
CA ILE A 50 -1.42 -11.16 -11.44
C ILE A 50 -2.21 -10.38 -10.38
N GLN A 51 -1.56 -9.93 -9.31
CA GLN A 51 -2.18 -9.09 -8.28
C GLN A 51 -2.81 -7.82 -8.87
N GLY A 52 -3.93 -7.40 -8.28
CA GLY A 52 -4.59 -6.14 -8.59
C GLY A 52 -6.08 -6.29 -8.79
N GLU A 53 -6.65 -5.34 -9.52
CA GLU A 53 -8.09 -5.26 -9.73
C GLU A 53 -8.46 -5.67 -11.15
N TYR A 54 -9.60 -6.35 -11.28
CA TYR A 54 -10.21 -6.72 -12.55
C TYR A 54 -11.67 -6.27 -12.52
N ALA A 55 -12.18 -5.74 -13.61
CA ALA A 55 -13.53 -5.21 -13.69
C ALA A 55 -14.19 -5.48 -15.04
N ALA A 56 -15.52 -5.52 -14.99
CA ALA A 56 -16.46 -5.52 -16.10
C ALA A 56 -17.79 -4.92 -15.60
N ASP A 57 -18.75 -4.69 -16.49
CA ASP A 57 -20.04 -4.15 -16.10
C ASP A 57 -20.72 -5.06 -15.05
N GLY A 58 -20.98 -4.49 -13.88
CA GLY A 58 -21.63 -5.18 -12.76
C GLY A 58 -20.75 -6.18 -12.00
N TRP A 59 -19.44 -6.27 -12.28
CA TRP A 59 -18.53 -7.17 -11.56
C TRP A 59 -17.18 -6.52 -11.27
N GLY A 60 -16.67 -6.79 -10.07
CA GLY A 60 -15.30 -6.45 -9.67
C GLY A 60 -14.61 -7.65 -9.04
N LEU A 61 -13.31 -7.79 -9.25
CA LEU A 61 -12.48 -8.81 -8.62
C LEU A 61 -11.19 -8.17 -8.13
N GLN A 62 -10.90 -8.33 -6.85
CA GLN A 62 -9.58 -8.03 -6.28
C GLN A 62 -8.82 -9.33 -6.12
N VAL A 63 -7.63 -9.43 -6.70
CA VAL A 63 -6.73 -10.59 -6.63
C VAL A 63 -5.51 -10.21 -5.82
N ILE A 64 -5.27 -10.92 -4.72
CA ILE A 64 -4.23 -10.63 -3.73
C ILE A 64 -3.18 -11.72 -3.82
N ALA A 65 -1.94 -11.33 -4.14
CA ALA A 65 -0.82 -12.25 -4.18
C ALA A 65 -0.27 -12.46 -2.76
N ASP A 66 -0.19 -13.72 -2.39
CA ASP A 66 0.14 -14.18 -1.04
C ASP A 66 1.51 -14.88 -0.97
N GLY A 67 2.30 -14.77 -2.04
CA GLY A 67 3.60 -15.41 -2.23
C GLY A 67 3.49 -16.84 -2.75
N ASP A 68 4.59 -17.36 -3.29
CA ASP A 68 4.74 -18.74 -3.79
C ASP A 68 3.63 -19.18 -4.74
N SER A 69 3.24 -18.28 -5.65
CA SER A 69 2.16 -18.52 -6.60
C SER A 69 0.81 -18.81 -5.94
N LYS A 70 0.59 -18.41 -4.69
CA LYS A 70 -0.69 -18.49 -3.97
C LYS A 70 -1.41 -17.15 -4.01
N PHE A 71 -2.72 -17.23 -4.10
CA PHE A 71 -3.57 -16.07 -4.24
C PHE A 71 -4.85 -16.21 -3.42
N ARG A 72 -5.31 -15.08 -2.91
CA ARG A 72 -6.70 -14.89 -2.48
C ARG A 72 -7.42 -14.02 -3.49
N GLY A 73 -8.73 -14.18 -3.57
CA GLY A 73 -9.59 -13.31 -4.38
C GLY A 73 -10.78 -12.82 -3.57
N VAL A 74 -11.25 -11.63 -3.88
CA VAL A 74 -12.55 -11.13 -3.45
C VAL A 74 -13.33 -10.73 -4.69
N LEU A 75 -14.36 -11.50 -5.01
CA LEU A 75 -15.27 -11.22 -6.11
C LEU A 75 -16.45 -10.41 -5.57
N TYR A 76 -16.79 -9.33 -6.27
CA TYR A 76 -17.82 -8.38 -5.91
C TYR A 76 -18.88 -8.35 -7.01
N GLN A 77 -20.14 -8.54 -6.63
CA GLN A 77 -21.27 -8.21 -7.49
C GLN A 77 -21.56 -6.71 -7.40
N GLY A 78 -21.82 -6.07 -8.53
CA GLY A 78 -22.09 -4.63 -8.63
C GLY A 78 -20.88 -3.76 -8.94
N GLY A 79 -19.65 -4.30 -8.96
CA GLY A 79 -18.42 -3.58 -9.32
C GLY A 79 -17.33 -3.65 -8.24
N LEU A 80 -16.25 -2.88 -8.38
CA LEU A 80 -15.19 -2.80 -7.37
C LEU A 80 -15.61 -1.89 -6.20
N PRO A 81 -14.98 -2.00 -5.00
CA PRO A 81 -15.18 -1.03 -3.91
C PRO A 81 -14.97 0.41 -4.39
N GLY A 82 -15.96 1.28 -4.17
CA GLY A 82 -15.95 2.68 -4.63
C GLY A 82 -16.17 2.88 -6.13
N ALA A 83 -16.46 1.80 -6.88
CA ALA A 83 -16.81 1.81 -8.30
C ALA A 83 -17.92 0.79 -8.56
N GLY A 84 -19.10 1.07 -7.98
CA GLY A 84 -20.31 0.28 -8.14
C GLY A 84 -20.67 -0.59 -6.92
N PHE A 85 -19.69 -1.18 -6.23
CA PHE A 85 -19.96 -1.91 -4.98
C PHE A 85 -20.19 -0.94 -3.81
N GLU A 86 -21.41 -0.94 -3.29
CA GLU A 86 -21.84 -0.11 -2.14
C GLU A 86 -22.00 -0.91 -0.83
N GLY A 87 -21.54 -2.16 -0.77
CA GLY A 87 -21.71 -3.01 0.41
C GLY A 87 -23.12 -3.58 0.60
N LYS A 88 -24.00 -3.40 -0.39
CA LYS A 88 -25.39 -3.92 -0.41
C LYS A 88 -25.53 -5.25 -1.14
N THR A 89 -24.58 -5.56 -2.00
CA THR A 89 -24.51 -6.78 -2.81
C THR A 89 -23.53 -7.78 -2.21
N ASP A 90 -23.59 -9.02 -2.66
CA ASP A 90 -22.71 -10.07 -2.14
C ASP A 90 -21.26 -9.88 -2.58
N LYS A 91 -20.35 -10.33 -1.72
CA LYS A 91 -18.93 -10.54 -2.03
C LYS A 91 -18.53 -11.97 -1.67
N PHE A 92 -17.65 -12.56 -2.48
CA PHE A 92 -17.28 -13.96 -2.37
C PHE A 92 -15.77 -14.10 -2.22
N LYS A 93 -15.34 -14.87 -1.23
CA LYS A 93 -13.93 -15.14 -0.97
C LYS A 93 -13.49 -16.33 -1.82
N LEU A 94 -12.39 -16.14 -2.51
CA LEU A 94 -11.77 -17.13 -3.38
C LEU A 94 -10.34 -17.40 -2.90
N SER A 95 -9.84 -18.58 -3.21
CA SER A 95 -8.44 -18.94 -3.00
C SER A 95 -7.94 -19.79 -4.16
N GLY A 96 -6.63 -19.76 -4.39
CA GLY A 96 -6.06 -20.56 -5.45
C GLY A 96 -4.58 -20.31 -5.68
N ALA A 97 -4.11 -20.77 -6.83
CA ALA A 97 -2.70 -20.75 -7.16
C ALA A 97 -2.45 -20.67 -8.67
N THR A 98 -1.23 -20.32 -9.04
CA THR A 98 -0.70 -20.52 -10.39
C THR A 98 -0.13 -21.93 -10.53
N LYS A 99 -0.54 -22.64 -11.58
CA LYS A 99 0.04 -23.91 -12.02
C LYS A 99 0.20 -23.86 -13.53
N ASP A 100 1.36 -24.26 -14.04
CA ASP A 100 1.65 -24.32 -15.48
C ASP A 100 1.32 -23.00 -16.22
N GLY A 101 1.66 -21.86 -15.60
CA GLY A 101 1.41 -20.53 -16.17
C GLY A 101 -0.03 -20.02 -16.09
N LYS A 102 -0.94 -20.79 -15.48
CA LYS A 102 -2.36 -20.46 -15.35
C LYS A 102 -2.75 -20.26 -13.90
N THR A 103 -3.26 -19.08 -13.55
CA THR A 103 -3.79 -18.84 -12.20
C THR A 103 -5.26 -19.24 -12.14
N SER A 104 -5.62 -20.07 -11.17
CA SER A 104 -7.01 -20.49 -10.95
C SER A 104 -7.41 -20.25 -9.50
N LEU A 105 -8.53 -19.58 -9.26
CA LEU A 105 -9.14 -19.33 -7.95
C LEU A 105 -10.51 -20.00 -7.87
N ALA A 106 -10.92 -20.46 -6.69
CA ALA A 106 -12.25 -20.99 -6.46
C ALA A 106 -12.78 -20.66 -5.06
N GLY A 107 -14.11 -20.60 -4.93
CA GLY A 107 -14.81 -20.41 -3.66
C GLY A 107 -16.27 -19.98 -3.88
N SER A 108 -17.16 -20.37 -2.96
CA SER A 108 -18.59 -20.01 -3.00
C SER A 108 -19.26 -20.33 -4.35
N ASP A 109 -18.98 -21.50 -4.92
CA ASP A 109 -19.45 -21.97 -6.24
C ASP A 109 -18.94 -21.18 -7.46
N TYR A 110 -18.05 -20.20 -7.25
CA TYR A 110 -17.36 -19.50 -8.32
C TYR A 110 -16.00 -20.13 -8.61
N GLU A 111 -15.65 -20.15 -9.90
CA GLU A 111 -14.31 -20.45 -10.40
C GLU A 111 -13.80 -19.26 -11.20
N VAL A 112 -12.52 -18.92 -11.05
CA VAL A 112 -11.89 -17.84 -11.79
C VAL A 112 -10.61 -18.35 -12.41
N VAL A 113 -10.46 -18.14 -13.72
CA VAL A 113 -9.22 -18.41 -14.44
C VAL A 113 -8.63 -17.09 -14.89
N ILE A 114 -7.37 -16.84 -14.55
CA ILE A 114 -6.66 -15.62 -14.92
C ILE A 114 -5.50 -15.99 -15.84
N GLU A 115 -5.46 -15.32 -17.00
CA GLU A 115 -4.41 -15.42 -18.00
C GLU A 115 -4.03 -14.00 -18.45
N GLY A 116 -2.83 -13.57 -18.10
CA GLY A 116 -2.37 -12.19 -18.34
C GLY A 116 -3.27 -11.16 -17.65
N THR A 117 -3.88 -10.27 -18.43
CA THR A 117 -4.74 -9.19 -17.95
C THR A 117 -6.23 -9.55 -17.95
N LYS A 118 -6.59 -10.81 -18.18
CA LYS A 118 -7.98 -11.26 -18.27
C LYS A 118 -8.30 -12.25 -17.17
N ALA A 119 -9.46 -12.08 -16.54
CA ALA A 119 -10.01 -13.01 -15.56
C ALA A 119 -11.38 -13.49 -16.03
N VAL A 120 -11.56 -14.79 -16.23
CA VAL A 120 -12.86 -15.39 -16.58
C VAL A 120 -13.47 -15.99 -15.32
N VAL A 121 -14.54 -15.37 -14.82
CA VAL A 121 -15.34 -15.87 -13.70
C VAL A 121 -16.43 -16.78 -14.24
N ARG A 122 -16.60 -17.95 -13.65
CA ARG A 122 -17.64 -18.94 -13.96
C ARG A 122 -18.47 -19.22 -12.72
N HIS A 123 -19.78 -19.38 -12.93
CA HIS A 123 -20.73 -19.83 -11.92
C HIS A 123 -21.85 -20.59 -12.61
N SER A 124 -22.00 -21.87 -12.29
CA SER A 124 -22.88 -22.79 -13.03
C SER A 124 -22.56 -22.76 -14.55
N ALA A 125 -23.59 -22.67 -15.42
CA ALA A 125 -23.42 -22.58 -16.88
C ALA A 125 -23.11 -21.16 -17.41
N LYS A 126 -22.85 -20.18 -16.54
CA LYS A 126 -22.62 -18.78 -16.92
C LYS A 126 -21.16 -18.39 -16.69
N SER A 127 -20.69 -17.43 -17.49
CA SER A 127 -19.37 -16.84 -17.35
C SER A 127 -19.36 -15.35 -17.67
N VAL A 128 -18.46 -14.61 -17.03
CA VAL A 128 -18.14 -13.21 -17.34
C VAL A 128 -16.63 -13.04 -17.43
N GLU A 129 -16.18 -12.28 -18.44
CA GLU A 129 -14.77 -11.87 -18.57
C GLU A 129 -14.59 -10.51 -17.91
N LEU A 130 -13.62 -10.39 -17.02
CA LEU A 130 -13.14 -9.14 -16.45
C LEU A 130 -11.75 -8.81 -17.00
N ASN A 131 -11.50 -7.51 -17.18
CA ASN A 131 -10.20 -7.00 -17.60
C ASN A 131 -9.48 -6.38 -16.42
N LYS A 132 -8.15 -6.54 -16.36
CA LYS A 132 -7.32 -5.89 -15.36
C LYS A 132 -7.44 -4.37 -15.50
N VAL A 133 -7.66 -3.69 -14.39
CA VAL A 133 -7.79 -2.23 -14.32
C VAL A 133 -6.78 -1.67 -13.32
N GLN A 134 -6.26 -0.49 -13.63
CA GLN A 134 -5.45 0.30 -12.71
C GLN A 134 -6.22 1.58 -12.41
N ARG A 135 -6.68 1.72 -11.17
CA ARG A 135 -7.32 2.95 -10.68
C ARG A 135 -6.28 3.88 -10.08
N THR A 136 -6.56 5.17 -10.17
CA THR A 136 -5.77 6.24 -9.54
C THR A 136 -6.72 7.14 -8.76
N SER A 137 -6.24 7.69 -7.65
CA SER A 137 -7.04 8.64 -6.88
C SER A 137 -7.33 9.90 -7.71
N PRO A 138 -8.55 10.45 -7.67
CA PRO A 138 -8.86 11.73 -8.33
C PRO A 138 -8.18 12.92 -7.66
N THR A 139 -7.66 12.78 -6.44
CA THR A 139 -6.90 13.81 -5.72
C THR A 139 -5.39 13.59 -5.78
N LEU A 140 -4.91 12.60 -6.55
CA LEU A 140 -3.47 12.39 -6.74
C LEU A 140 -2.85 13.61 -7.44
N GLY A 141 -1.75 14.11 -6.90
CA GLY A 141 -1.06 15.32 -7.33
C GLY A 141 -1.83 16.61 -7.03
N GLN A 142 -2.81 16.58 -6.12
CA GLN A 142 -3.60 17.76 -5.80
C GLN A 142 -2.69 18.87 -5.27
N LYS A 143 -2.68 20.01 -5.97
CA LYS A 143 -1.86 21.16 -5.60
C LYS A 143 -2.35 21.77 -4.28
N PRO A 144 -1.43 22.27 -3.45
CA PRO A 144 -1.79 23.01 -2.26
C PRO A 144 -2.66 24.23 -2.64
N PRO A 145 -3.79 24.47 -1.95
CA PRO A 145 -4.57 25.67 -2.14
C PRO A 145 -3.79 26.91 -1.66
N ALA A 146 -4.24 28.10 -2.06
CA ALA A 146 -3.64 29.34 -1.59
C ALA A 146 -3.69 29.42 -0.05
N GLY A 147 -2.56 29.76 0.57
CA GLY A 147 -2.43 29.84 2.03
C GLY A 147 -2.12 28.51 2.72
N ALA A 148 -2.08 27.39 2.00
CA ALA A 148 -1.63 26.13 2.59
C ALA A 148 -0.13 26.14 2.87
N VAL A 149 0.24 25.52 3.99
CA VAL A 149 1.62 25.17 4.29
C VAL A 149 1.96 23.88 3.54
N VAL A 150 2.99 23.92 2.70
CA VAL A 150 3.55 22.72 2.08
C VAL A 150 4.41 22.02 3.13
N LEU A 151 3.97 20.85 3.58
CA LEU A 151 4.70 20.03 4.54
C LEU A 151 5.79 19.22 3.83
N PHE A 152 5.51 18.69 2.64
CA PHE A 152 6.49 17.94 1.86
C PHE A 152 6.13 17.88 0.37
N ASP A 153 7.07 18.24 -0.49
CA ASP A 153 6.94 18.20 -1.96
C ASP A 153 8.14 17.51 -2.66
N GLY A 154 9.00 16.85 -1.88
CA GLY A 154 10.23 16.21 -2.37
C GLY A 154 11.45 17.14 -2.46
N THR A 155 11.34 18.41 -2.06
CA THR A 155 12.49 19.34 -2.09
C THR A 155 13.34 19.30 -0.82
N ASN A 156 12.71 19.27 0.35
CA ASN A 156 13.37 19.24 1.65
C ASN A 156 12.44 18.62 2.72
N VAL A 157 12.95 18.50 3.95
CA VAL A 157 12.21 17.96 5.10
C VAL A 157 12.12 18.97 6.25
N ASP A 158 12.21 20.27 5.97
CA ASP A 158 12.41 21.31 6.97
C ASP A 158 11.20 21.48 7.90
N GLN A 159 10.01 21.09 7.47
CA GLN A 159 8.79 21.11 8.26
C GLN A 159 8.71 19.98 9.31
N TRP A 160 9.68 19.05 9.29
CA TRP A 160 9.61 17.81 10.02
C TRP A 160 10.78 17.60 10.98
N ASP A 161 10.51 16.98 12.12
CA ASP A 161 11.49 16.52 13.08
C ASP A 161 11.91 15.07 12.79
N LYS A 162 13.23 14.82 12.78
CA LYS A 162 13.83 13.49 12.54
C LYS A 162 13.41 12.84 11.22
N ALA A 163 13.01 13.64 10.24
CA ALA A 163 12.68 13.17 8.91
C ALA A 163 13.92 12.75 8.12
N SER A 164 13.71 11.85 7.18
CA SER A 164 14.66 11.51 6.13
C SER A 164 13.92 11.29 4.82
N MET A 165 14.64 11.38 3.72
CA MET A 165 14.10 11.25 2.38
C MET A 165 14.86 10.17 1.61
N THR A 166 14.16 9.44 0.74
CA THR A 166 14.78 8.49 -0.18
C THR A 166 15.51 9.22 -1.32
N GLU A 167 16.33 8.49 -2.09
CA GLU A 167 16.95 9.03 -3.31
C GLU A 167 15.92 9.48 -4.34
N ASP A 168 14.77 8.79 -4.39
CA ASP A 168 13.61 9.11 -5.23
C ASP A 168 12.78 10.30 -4.70
N LYS A 169 13.28 11.03 -3.72
CA LYS A 169 12.63 12.21 -3.12
C LYS A 169 11.29 11.92 -2.44
N LEU A 170 11.18 10.75 -1.80
CA LEU A 170 10.01 10.38 -1.00
C LEU A 170 10.29 10.49 0.49
N LEU A 171 9.33 10.95 1.27
CA LEU A 171 9.46 11.07 2.72
C LEU A 171 9.35 9.70 3.39
N ASN A 172 10.25 9.39 4.31
CA ASN A 172 10.21 8.18 5.13
C ASN A 172 9.26 8.32 6.33
N VAL A 173 8.79 7.18 6.84
CA VAL A 173 8.06 7.06 8.12
C VAL A 173 8.88 7.54 9.33
N GLY A 174 8.20 7.75 10.47
CA GLY A 174 8.82 7.97 11.77
C GLY A 174 9.09 9.43 12.08
N THR A 175 8.29 10.33 11.52
CA THR A 175 8.52 11.77 11.60
C THR A 175 7.28 12.54 12.04
N ARG A 176 7.51 13.70 12.68
CA ARG A 176 6.48 14.61 13.18
C ARG A 176 6.67 15.97 12.55
N THR A 177 5.59 16.69 12.28
CA THR A 177 5.71 18.11 11.95
C THR A 177 6.27 18.87 13.16
N LYS A 178 7.11 19.87 12.91
CA LYS A 178 7.61 20.79 13.94
C LYS A 178 6.50 21.67 14.49
N GLU A 179 5.65 22.14 13.58
CA GLU A 179 4.45 22.89 13.94
C GLU A 179 3.36 21.96 14.49
N LYS A 180 2.62 22.46 15.48
CA LYS A 180 1.39 21.86 15.99
C LYS A 180 0.19 22.61 15.39
N PHE A 181 -0.82 21.87 15.00
CA PHE A 181 -1.99 22.41 14.31
C PHE A 181 -3.26 22.24 15.14
N GLU A 182 -4.18 23.19 15.01
CA GLU A 182 -5.52 23.12 15.59
C GLU A 182 -6.52 22.55 14.57
N ASP A 183 -7.42 23.38 14.04
CA ASP A 183 -8.40 23.04 13.01
C ASP A 183 -7.73 23.17 11.62
N TYR A 184 -7.88 22.17 10.74
CA TYR A 184 -7.24 22.18 9.42
C TYR A 184 -7.88 21.26 8.38
N THR A 185 -7.55 21.50 7.12
CA THR A 185 -7.66 20.54 6.02
C THR A 185 -6.26 20.05 5.67
N LEU A 186 -6.09 18.74 5.46
CA LEU A 186 -4.82 18.09 5.14
C LEU A 186 -4.98 17.21 3.91
N HIS A 187 -4.00 17.26 3.01
CA HIS A 187 -3.81 16.29 1.95
C HIS A 187 -2.48 15.56 2.16
N ILE A 188 -2.49 14.26 1.91
CA ILE A 188 -1.30 13.41 1.96
C ILE A 188 -1.42 12.28 0.96
N GLU A 189 -0.33 11.99 0.27
CA GLU A 189 -0.20 10.81 -0.56
C GLU A 189 0.74 9.81 0.08
N PHE A 190 0.38 8.54 0.03
CA PHE A 190 1.16 7.45 0.60
C PHE A 190 1.17 6.24 -0.32
N ARG A 191 2.22 5.43 -0.21
CA ARG A 191 2.39 4.18 -0.96
C ARG A 191 2.95 3.09 -0.06
N SER A 192 2.18 2.03 0.12
CA SER A 192 2.61 0.84 0.84
C SER A 192 3.48 -0.07 -0.03
N PRO A 193 4.49 -0.75 0.56
CA PRO A 193 5.30 -1.72 -0.15
C PRO A 193 4.48 -2.97 -0.50
N TYR A 194 4.93 -3.74 -1.48
CA TYR A 194 4.40 -5.08 -1.70
C TYR A 194 5.12 -6.09 -0.81
N MET A 195 4.38 -6.73 0.10
CA MET A 195 4.91 -7.68 1.09
C MET A 195 4.16 -9.02 1.02
N PRO A 196 4.48 -9.89 0.04
CA PRO A 196 3.70 -11.11 -0.25
C PRO A 196 3.60 -12.08 0.91
N TYR A 197 4.58 -12.10 1.81
CA TYR A 197 4.66 -13.04 2.93
C TYR A 197 4.17 -12.46 4.27
N ALA A 198 3.84 -11.17 4.32
CA ALA A 198 3.30 -10.51 5.51
C ALA A 198 1.77 -10.57 5.57
N ARG A 199 1.20 -10.59 6.78
CA ARG A 199 -0.24 -10.56 7.03
C ARG A 199 -0.58 -9.63 8.19
N GLY A 200 -1.83 -9.19 8.25
CA GLY A 200 -2.35 -8.34 9.31
C GLY A 200 -1.50 -7.09 9.52
N GLN A 201 -1.27 -6.71 10.77
CA GLN A 201 -0.51 -5.52 11.16
C GLN A 201 0.98 -5.54 10.78
N ALA A 202 1.49 -6.63 10.20
CA ALA A 202 2.88 -6.72 9.73
C ALA A 202 3.03 -6.42 8.23
N ARG A 203 1.93 -6.05 7.54
CA ARG A 203 1.88 -5.92 6.08
C ARG A 203 1.72 -4.44 5.67
N GLY A 204 2.83 -3.74 5.51
CA GLY A 204 2.86 -2.37 5.01
C GLY A 204 2.26 -1.36 5.99
N ASN A 205 2.57 -1.52 7.28
CA ASN A 205 1.98 -0.75 8.37
C ASN A 205 2.68 0.59 8.63
N SER A 206 1.87 1.65 8.75
CA SER A 206 2.21 2.98 9.22
C SER A 206 0.93 3.62 9.78
N GLY A 207 0.90 4.91 10.03
CA GLY A 207 -0.30 5.59 10.51
C GLY A 207 -0.19 7.09 10.33
N LEU A 208 -1.31 7.71 9.97
CA LEU A 208 -1.46 9.16 9.99
C LEU A 208 -2.12 9.56 11.31
N TYR A 209 -1.33 10.10 12.23
CA TYR A 209 -1.82 10.60 13.50
C TYR A 209 -2.17 12.08 13.38
N LEU A 210 -3.46 12.38 13.50
CA LEU A 210 -4.00 13.73 13.57
C LEU A 210 -3.76 14.26 14.99
N GLY A 211 -3.06 15.38 15.11
CA GLY A 211 -2.70 15.97 16.41
C GLY A 211 -1.87 15.04 17.31
N ASP A 212 -1.09 14.13 16.72
CA ASP A 212 -0.23 13.14 17.38
C ASP A 212 -0.97 12.24 18.39
N GLN A 213 -2.27 11.98 18.15
CA GLN A 213 -3.11 11.22 19.07
C GLN A 213 -4.35 10.55 18.47
N TYR A 214 -4.74 10.85 17.22
CA TYR A 214 -5.86 10.17 16.55
C TYR A 214 -5.37 9.51 15.26
N GLU A 215 -5.21 8.19 15.29
CA GLU A 215 -4.67 7.44 14.16
C GLU A 215 -5.74 7.15 13.10
N THR A 216 -5.53 7.72 11.91
CA THR A 216 -6.07 7.21 10.66
C THR A 216 -5.08 6.18 10.13
N GLN A 217 -5.47 4.92 10.15
CA GLN A 217 -4.58 3.79 9.87
C GLN A 217 -4.05 3.79 8.43
N ILE A 218 -2.79 3.42 8.25
CA ILE A 218 -2.18 3.12 6.95
C ILE A 218 -1.66 1.69 6.97
N LEU A 219 -2.23 0.84 6.11
CA LEU A 219 -1.87 -0.57 6.03
C LEU A 219 -2.07 -1.06 4.60
N ASP A 220 -1.32 -2.06 4.13
CA ASP A 220 -1.73 -2.79 2.92
C ASP A 220 -2.95 -3.66 3.27
N SER A 221 -4.13 -3.06 3.10
CA SER A 221 -5.44 -3.68 3.36
C SER A 221 -6.19 -4.05 2.09
N PHE A 222 -5.49 -4.14 0.96
CA PHE A 222 -6.11 -4.52 -0.31
C PHE A 222 -6.80 -5.89 -0.21
N GLY A 223 -8.10 -5.94 -0.53
CA GLY A 223 -8.91 -7.17 -0.41
C GLY A 223 -9.24 -7.61 1.02
N LEU A 224 -9.00 -6.78 2.03
CA LEU A 224 -9.41 -7.05 3.42
C LEU A 224 -10.80 -6.48 3.73
N GLU A 225 -11.27 -6.66 4.96
CA GLU A 225 -12.66 -6.33 5.36
C GLU A 225 -12.90 -4.81 5.51
N GLY A 226 -11.85 -4.01 5.70
CA GLY A 226 -11.96 -2.63 6.15
C GLY A 226 -12.31 -2.55 7.63
N ALA A 227 -11.53 -3.19 8.50
CA ALA A 227 -11.68 -3.09 9.95
C ALA A 227 -11.18 -1.73 10.50
N ASP A 228 -11.43 -1.45 11.78
CA ASP A 228 -10.97 -0.23 12.46
C ASP A 228 -9.44 -0.13 12.58
N ASN A 229 -8.73 -1.26 12.54
CA ASN A 229 -7.28 -1.36 12.52
C ASN A 229 -6.69 -1.63 11.11
N GLU A 230 -7.50 -1.52 10.06
CA GLU A 230 -7.07 -1.63 8.66
C GLU A 230 -7.07 -0.25 7.98
N CYS A 231 -6.50 -0.16 6.77
CA CYS A 231 -6.27 1.12 6.08
C CYS A 231 -7.54 1.98 6.02
N GLY A 232 -7.44 3.17 6.57
CA GLY A 232 -8.52 4.15 6.62
C GLY A 232 -9.40 4.02 7.87
N GLY A 233 -9.27 2.96 8.66
CA GLY A 233 -9.87 2.88 9.99
C GLY A 233 -9.34 3.98 10.90
N ILE A 234 -10.23 4.51 11.74
CA ILE A 234 -9.77 5.25 12.91
C ILE A 234 -9.54 4.21 14.00
N TYR A 235 -8.27 3.96 14.33
CA TYR A 235 -7.86 2.82 15.16
C TYR A 235 -8.71 2.73 16.44
N ILE A 236 -9.27 1.55 16.74
CA ILE A 236 -10.20 1.23 17.85
C ILE A 236 -11.49 2.09 17.96
N ASN A 237 -11.67 3.10 17.11
CA ASN A 237 -12.79 4.04 17.16
C ASN A 237 -13.85 3.68 16.13
N SER A 238 -13.45 3.46 14.87
CA SER A 238 -14.38 3.28 13.77
C SER A 238 -13.74 2.59 12.56
N LYS A 239 -14.45 1.61 12.01
CA LYS A 239 -14.15 1.05 10.69
C LYS A 239 -14.49 2.05 9.57
N PRO A 240 -13.74 2.10 8.45
CA PRO A 240 -14.14 2.89 7.31
C PRO A 240 -15.48 2.39 6.74
N ARG A 241 -16.28 3.30 6.16
CA ARG A 241 -17.53 2.94 5.47
C ARG A 241 -17.33 1.93 4.34
N VAL A 242 -16.18 2.00 3.68
CA VAL A 242 -15.77 1.11 2.59
C VAL A 242 -14.24 1.00 2.62
N ASN A 243 -13.72 -0.21 2.40
CA ASN A 243 -12.29 -0.41 2.18
C ASN A 243 -11.93 0.11 0.78
N MET A 244 -11.31 1.30 0.75
CA MET A 244 -10.88 1.98 -0.47
C MET A 244 -9.39 1.81 -0.77
N CYS A 245 -8.74 0.84 -0.12
CA CYS A 245 -7.33 0.54 -0.35
C CYS A 245 -7.14 -0.02 -1.77
N PHE A 246 -6.30 0.63 -2.57
CA PHE A 246 -5.77 0.13 -3.83
C PHE A 246 -4.67 -0.92 -3.59
N PRO A 247 -4.31 -1.75 -4.59
CA PRO A 247 -3.23 -2.72 -4.42
C PRO A 247 -1.91 -2.04 -4.05
N PRO A 248 -1.01 -2.73 -3.32
CA PRO A 248 0.26 -2.16 -2.90
C PRO A 248 1.08 -1.70 -4.11
N LEU A 249 2.01 -0.76 -3.88
CA LEU A 249 2.73 -0.01 -4.91
C LEU A 249 1.88 0.98 -5.72
N SER A 250 0.57 1.07 -5.47
CA SER A 250 -0.25 2.19 -5.94
C SER A 250 -0.14 3.37 -4.98
N TRP A 251 -0.06 4.59 -5.52
CA TRP A 251 -0.23 5.79 -4.71
C TRP A 251 -1.68 5.94 -4.28
N GLN A 252 -1.87 6.28 -3.01
CA GLN A 252 -3.16 6.48 -2.37
C GLN A 252 -3.20 7.86 -1.74
N THR A 253 -4.40 8.43 -1.60
CA THR A 253 -4.58 9.75 -0.99
C THR A 253 -5.48 9.69 0.23
N TYR A 254 -5.11 10.44 1.27
CA TYR A 254 -6.06 10.91 2.26
C TYR A 254 -6.28 12.41 2.13
N ASP A 255 -7.55 12.78 2.06
CA ASP A 255 -8.02 14.16 2.20
C ASP A 255 -8.81 14.25 3.50
N VAL A 256 -8.30 15.04 4.45
CA VAL A 256 -8.79 15.09 5.82
C VAL A 256 -9.30 16.49 6.13
N ASP A 257 -10.50 16.58 6.68
CA ASP A 257 -10.98 17.76 7.40
C ASP A 257 -11.01 17.43 8.89
N PHE A 258 -10.22 18.15 9.69
CA PHE A 258 -10.09 17.92 11.12
C PHE A 258 -10.51 19.16 11.92
N THR A 259 -11.19 18.92 13.05
CA THR A 259 -11.57 19.93 14.04
C THR A 259 -11.12 19.44 15.41
N CYS A 260 -10.32 20.24 16.11
CA CYS A 260 -9.83 19.96 17.46
C CYS A 260 -10.97 19.87 18.48
N ALA A 261 -10.70 19.15 19.57
CA ALA A 261 -11.56 19.18 20.75
C ALA A 261 -11.61 20.61 21.33
N LYS A 262 -12.74 20.99 21.91
CA LYS A 262 -12.88 22.23 22.68
C LYS A 262 -13.06 21.88 24.15
N PHE A 263 -12.52 22.73 25.01
CA PHE A 263 -12.48 22.51 26.47
C PHE A 263 -13.35 23.54 27.19
N ASP A 264 -13.89 23.16 28.34
CA ASP A 264 -14.51 24.10 29.28
C ASP A 264 -13.46 24.83 30.14
N GLU A 265 -13.91 25.76 30.98
CA GLU A 265 -13.04 26.53 31.88
C GLU A 265 -12.32 25.64 32.92
N ALA A 266 -12.89 24.48 33.23
CA ALA A 266 -12.29 23.50 34.13
C ALA A 266 -11.29 22.56 33.43
N GLY A 267 -11.10 22.71 32.11
CA GLY A 267 -10.21 21.89 31.30
C GLY A 267 -10.78 20.53 30.91
N ASN A 268 -12.07 20.29 31.08
CA ASN A 268 -12.73 19.09 30.57
C ASN A 268 -13.10 19.26 29.10
N VAL A 269 -13.15 18.15 28.37
CA VAL A 269 -13.60 18.16 26.97
C VAL A 269 -15.07 18.52 26.91
N LYS A 270 -15.38 19.69 26.35
CA LYS A 270 -16.73 20.19 26.09
C LYS A 270 -17.29 19.65 24.78
N SER A 271 -16.45 19.54 23.75
CA SER A 271 -16.78 18.90 22.48
C SER A 271 -15.58 18.09 21.98
N PRO A 272 -15.75 16.82 21.62
CA PRO A 272 -14.65 15.98 21.13
C PRO A 272 -14.13 16.49 19.78
N ALA A 273 -12.89 16.11 19.46
CA ALA A 273 -12.35 16.33 18.12
C ALA A 273 -13.19 15.58 17.08
N LYS A 274 -13.27 16.12 15.87
CA LYS A 274 -14.02 15.54 14.76
C LYS A 274 -13.19 15.43 13.50
N THR A 275 -13.45 14.42 12.68
CA THR A 275 -12.80 14.27 11.38
C THR A 275 -13.75 13.80 10.28
N THR A 276 -13.52 14.30 9.08
CA THR A 276 -13.99 13.71 7.83
C THR A 276 -12.77 13.25 7.06
N VAL A 277 -12.74 11.98 6.66
CA VAL A 277 -11.63 11.40 5.89
C VAL A 277 -12.15 10.88 4.57
N ARG A 278 -11.52 11.29 3.49
CA ARG A 278 -11.66 10.68 2.17
C ARG A 278 -10.44 9.85 1.86
N HIS A 279 -10.65 8.64 1.38
CA HIS A 279 -9.61 7.76 0.89
C HIS A 279 -9.81 7.55 -0.61
N ASN A 280 -8.83 7.98 -1.41
CA ASN A 280 -8.90 7.94 -2.87
C ASN A 280 -10.18 8.64 -3.40
N GLY A 281 -10.50 9.82 -2.83
CA GLY A 281 -11.66 10.64 -3.17
C GLY A 281 -13.00 10.21 -2.54
N VAL A 282 -13.09 9.01 -1.98
CA VAL A 282 -14.33 8.46 -1.40
C VAL A 282 -14.40 8.73 0.10
N VAL A 283 -15.54 9.26 0.59
CA VAL A 283 -15.76 9.48 2.04
C VAL A 283 -15.79 8.14 2.77
N ILE A 284 -14.83 7.92 3.67
CA ILE A 284 -14.75 6.73 4.51
C ILE A 284 -15.13 7.00 5.97
N HIS A 285 -15.01 8.26 6.42
CA HIS A 285 -15.53 8.78 7.68
C HIS A 285 -16.11 10.16 7.46
N GLU A 286 -17.23 10.48 8.09
CA GLU A 286 -17.95 11.74 7.91
C GLU A 286 -18.31 12.35 9.26
N ASN A 287 -17.71 13.49 9.57
CA ASN A 287 -17.92 14.23 10.82
C ASN A 287 -17.85 13.35 12.09
N LEU A 288 -16.92 12.39 12.09
CA LEU A 288 -16.78 11.37 13.12
C LEU A 288 -16.14 11.97 14.37
N GLU A 289 -16.77 11.77 15.53
CA GLU A 289 -16.17 12.10 16.83
C GLU A 289 -15.05 11.14 17.21
N LEU A 290 -13.97 11.70 17.75
CA LEU A 290 -12.73 10.98 17.99
C LEU A 290 -12.44 10.82 19.48
N LYS A 291 -11.89 9.65 19.83
CA LYS A 291 -11.21 9.40 21.09
C LYS A 291 -9.73 9.12 20.82
N PRO A 292 -8.80 9.56 21.69
CA PRO A 292 -7.39 9.31 21.51
C PRO A 292 -7.08 7.82 21.29
N THR A 293 -6.17 7.53 20.36
CA THR A 293 -5.70 6.19 20.03
C THR A 293 -4.31 5.95 20.65
N PRO A 294 -3.91 4.68 20.88
CA PRO A 294 -2.54 4.35 21.26
C PRO A 294 -1.53 4.77 20.16
N GLY A 295 -0.24 4.81 20.50
CA GLY A 295 0.87 5.00 19.55
C GLY A 295 1.25 6.46 19.24
N GLY A 296 0.37 7.41 19.56
CA GLY A 296 0.64 8.85 19.48
C GLY A 296 1.58 9.35 20.58
N GLY A 297 2.10 10.56 20.41
CA GLY A 297 2.95 11.26 21.38
C GLY A 297 2.17 11.98 22.49
N GLN A 298 0.85 12.12 22.35
CA GLN A 298 -0.02 12.73 23.37
C GLN A 298 -1.41 12.09 23.41
N LYS A 299 -2.19 12.43 24.43
CA LYS A 299 -3.60 11.98 24.62
C LYS A 299 -4.45 13.02 25.36
N ASP A 300 -3.96 14.25 25.44
CA ASP A 300 -4.59 15.36 26.17
C ASP A 300 -5.64 16.10 25.34
N GLN A 301 -5.86 15.67 24.08
CA GLN A 301 -6.81 16.22 23.11
C GLN A 301 -6.53 17.65 22.67
N LYS A 302 -5.36 18.19 23.04
CA LYS A 302 -4.92 19.52 22.63
C LYS A 302 -4.36 19.50 21.20
N PRO A 303 -4.20 20.67 20.56
CA PRO A 303 -3.49 20.79 19.30
C PRO A 303 -2.14 20.07 19.30
N GLY A 304 -1.77 19.47 18.17
CA GLY A 304 -0.63 18.57 18.08
C GLY A 304 -0.01 18.51 16.69
N ALA A 305 1.12 17.83 16.60
CA ALA A 305 1.80 17.61 15.32
C ALA A 305 1.02 16.62 14.44
N ILE A 306 1.28 16.64 13.14
CA ILE A 306 0.99 15.46 12.31
C ILE A 306 2.13 14.47 12.54
N TYR A 307 1.79 13.21 12.86
CA TYR A 307 2.77 12.14 13.05
C TYR A 307 2.57 11.04 12.00
N LEU A 308 3.64 10.70 11.28
CA LEU A 308 3.71 9.59 10.35
C LEU A 308 4.42 8.42 11.03
N GLN A 309 3.67 7.39 11.40
CA GLN A 309 4.15 6.32 12.25
C GLN A 309 5.21 5.45 11.59
N ASN A 310 6.25 5.09 12.34
CA ASN A 310 7.18 4.04 11.94
C ASN A 310 6.82 2.72 12.64
N HIS A 311 6.31 1.77 11.88
CA HIS A 311 6.03 0.39 12.33
C HIS A 311 7.02 -0.64 11.74
N GLY A 312 8.15 -0.17 11.19
CA GLY A 312 9.19 -1.00 10.60
C GLY A 312 8.92 -1.48 9.18
N ASP A 313 7.88 -0.98 8.52
CA ASP A 313 7.58 -1.25 7.10
C ASP A 313 7.86 0.00 6.25
N LYS A 314 8.26 -0.21 4.99
CA LYS A 314 8.72 0.84 4.06
C LYS A 314 7.56 1.55 3.35
N VAL A 315 6.68 2.18 4.12
CA VAL A 315 5.69 3.12 3.59
C VAL A 315 6.38 4.43 3.24
N HIS A 316 6.06 5.00 2.09
CA HIS A 316 6.61 6.28 1.66
C HIS A 316 5.51 7.29 1.39
N PHE A 317 5.83 8.56 1.55
CA PHE A 317 4.89 9.67 1.39
C PHE A 317 5.39 10.70 0.37
N GLN A 318 4.44 11.37 -0.27
CA GLN A 318 4.69 12.52 -1.13
C GLN A 318 3.52 13.50 -1.06
N ASN A 319 3.70 14.70 -1.62
CA ASN A 319 2.67 15.74 -1.77
C ASN A 319 1.81 15.92 -0.51
N ILE A 320 2.41 16.49 0.53
CA ILE A 320 1.77 16.73 1.82
C ILE A 320 1.59 18.22 2.01
N TRP A 321 0.36 18.67 2.21
CA TRP A 321 0.06 20.07 2.52
C TRP A 321 -1.10 20.20 3.49
N ILE A 322 -1.09 21.28 4.26
CA ILE A 322 -2.07 21.56 5.30
C ILE A 322 -2.56 23.01 5.21
N LEU A 323 -3.88 23.20 5.22
CA LEU A 323 -4.53 24.50 5.26
C LEU A 323 -5.20 24.68 6.63
N LYS A 324 -4.72 25.66 7.41
CA LYS A 324 -5.26 25.99 8.74
C LYS A 324 -6.64 26.66 8.59
N LYS A 325 -7.56 26.37 9.52
CA LYS A 325 -8.92 26.93 9.57
C LYS A 325 -9.07 27.97 10.67
#